data_AF-A0AAV1ULE5-F1
#
_entry.id   AF-A0AAV1ULE5-F1
#
_cell.length_a   1.000
_cell.length_b   1.000
_cell.length_c   1.000
_cell.angle_alpha   90.00
_cell.angle_beta   90.00
_cell.angle_gamma   90.00
#
_symmetry.space_group_name_H-M   'P 1'
#
loop_
_entity.id
_entity.type
_entity.pdbx_description
1 polymer ?
#
loop_
_entity_poly.entity_id
_entity_poly.type
_entity_poly.pdbx_seq_one_letter_code
_entity_poly.pdbx_strand_id
1 'polypeptide(L)'
;MLAVPPSPAPSLTAKPRESVRMKRMQLILQKALEVSVHAASLVDLRACLESECRGDDDLLAVFFPSARPESPDEPNTEEVAAQAVMSLRQKVETLFQWLCETHDVDTELLELEGLLHEAEERQLRHATAEEKKEREQKTRNSDNKHMDVNLDSEEVQQATKATPAAWVRAERLRAKLEEKDELERLVKALETRNQELDRVVEEKRRVATADVQRMQRAATQLEQVRHLAMDFASLT
;
A
#
# COMPACT_ATOMS: atom_id res chain seq x y z
N MET A 1 22.00 -31.86 16.75
CA MET A 1 20.62 -31.36 16.97
C MET A 1 20.71 -29.86 17.18
N LEU A 2 20.43 -29.07 16.14
CA LEU A 2 20.49 -27.61 16.18
C LEU A 2 19.11 -27.09 16.59
N ALA A 3 19.05 -26.38 17.72
CA ALA A 3 17.84 -25.77 18.22
C ALA A 3 17.47 -24.56 17.35
N VAL A 4 16.28 -24.61 16.76
CA VAL A 4 15.65 -23.48 16.08
C VAL A 4 15.04 -22.58 17.15
N PRO A 5 15.39 -21.27 17.23
CA PRO A 5 14.74 -20.37 18.17
C PRO A 5 13.27 -20.14 17.74
N PRO A 6 12.34 -20.02 18.70
CA PRO A 6 10.93 -19.77 18.38
C PRO A 6 10.76 -18.38 17.78
N SER A 7 10.07 -18.33 16.64
CA SER A 7 9.64 -17.10 15.98
C SER A 7 8.66 -16.33 16.89
N PRO A 8 8.77 -15.00 17.04
CA PRO A 8 7.85 -14.24 17.87
C PRO A 8 6.47 -14.19 17.19
N ALA A 9 5.44 -14.69 17.89
CA ALA A 9 4.06 -14.58 17.48
C ALA A 9 3.62 -13.10 17.41
N PRO A 10 2.73 -12.71 16.47
CA PRO A 10 2.21 -11.35 16.39
C PRO A 10 1.36 -11.05 17.63
N SER A 11 1.77 -10.02 18.37
CA SER A 11 1.08 -9.52 19.56
C SER A 11 -0.26 -8.88 19.17
N LEU A 12 -1.37 -9.59 19.40
CA LEU A 12 -2.77 -9.17 19.15
C LEU A 12 -3.31 -8.13 20.16
N THR A 13 -2.45 -7.34 20.80
CA THR A 13 -2.86 -6.34 21.81
C THR A 13 -2.22 -4.96 21.61
N ALA A 14 -1.69 -4.68 20.42
CA ALA A 14 -1.30 -3.32 20.08
C ALA A 14 -2.57 -2.47 19.97
N LYS A 15 -2.75 -1.47 20.85
CA LYS A 15 -3.73 -0.40 20.64
C LYS A 15 -3.58 0.11 19.20
N PRO A 16 -4.68 0.35 18.46
CA PRO A 16 -4.62 0.94 17.15
C PRO A 16 -3.73 2.17 17.22
N ARG A 17 -2.70 2.21 16.36
CA ARG A 17 -1.75 3.30 16.34
C ARG A 17 -2.48 4.52 15.80
N GLU A 18 -2.95 5.39 16.66
CA GLU A 18 -3.63 6.62 16.26
C GLU A 18 -2.66 7.57 15.54
N SER A 19 -3.10 8.12 14.40
CA SER A 19 -2.31 9.06 13.59
C SER A 19 -2.00 10.34 14.37
N VAL A 20 -0.85 10.94 14.08
CA VAL A 20 -0.45 12.22 14.69
C VAL A 20 -1.42 13.33 14.27
N ARG A 21 -1.90 13.28 13.03
CA ARG A 21 -2.89 14.21 12.47
C ARG A 21 -4.26 14.05 13.12
N MET A 22 -4.72 12.83 13.41
CA MET A 22 -5.97 12.61 14.14
C MET A 22 -5.92 13.25 15.53
N LYS A 23 -4.82 13.03 16.27
CA LYS A 23 -4.59 13.67 17.57
C LYS A 23 -4.64 15.19 17.47
N ARG A 24 -4.01 15.76 16.44
CA ARG A 24 -4.04 17.22 16.20
C ARG A 24 -5.46 17.69 15.90
N MET A 25 -6.22 16.94 15.11
CA MET A 25 -7.59 17.30 14.75
C MET A 25 -8.51 17.28 15.99
N GLN A 26 -8.42 16.24 16.83
CA GLN A 26 -9.12 16.16 18.11
C GLN A 26 -8.76 17.35 19.02
N LEU A 27 -7.47 17.69 19.12
CA LEU A 27 -7.02 18.82 19.93
C LEU A 27 -7.59 20.15 19.43
N ILE A 28 -7.63 20.35 18.11
CA ILE A 28 -8.21 21.55 17.49
C ILE A 28 -9.70 21.64 17.80
N LEU A 29 -10.44 20.53 17.67
CA LEU A 29 -11.86 20.48 18.00
C LEU A 29 -12.08 20.82 19.47
N GLN A 30 -11.33 20.18 20.37
CA GLN A 30 -11.42 20.45 21.81
C GLN A 30 -11.18 21.93 22.11
N LYS A 31 -10.14 22.52 21.51
CA LYS A 31 -9.84 23.95 21.69
C LYS A 31 -10.96 24.85 21.16
N ALA A 32 -11.52 24.54 19.99
CA ALA A 32 -12.61 25.29 19.40
C ALA A 32 -13.88 25.23 20.28
N LEU A 33 -14.19 24.04 20.83
CA LEU A 33 -15.31 23.86 21.74
C LEU A 33 -15.09 24.61 23.05
N GLU A 34 -13.91 24.56 23.65
CA GLU A 34 -13.58 25.34 24.87
C GLU A 34 -13.80 26.84 24.65
N VAL A 35 -13.31 27.39 23.51
CA VAL A 35 -13.49 28.80 23.18
C VAL A 35 -14.97 29.14 22.97
N SER A 36 -15.72 28.25 22.32
CA SER A 36 -17.16 28.44 22.05
C SER A 36 -17.98 28.40 23.34
N VAL A 37 -17.67 27.49 24.26
CA VAL A 37 -18.30 27.42 25.59
C VAL A 37 -18.01 28.69 26.38
N HIS A 38 -16.75 29.16 26.36
CA HIS A 38 -16.39 30.41 27.03
C HIS A 38 -17.14 31.61 26.43
N ALA A 39 -17.21 31.71 25.10
CA ALA A 39 -17.97 32.77 24.44
C ALA A 39 -19.46 32.71 24.80
N ALA A 40 -20.07 31.52 24.82
CA ALA A 40 -21.47 31.33 25.20
C ALA A 40 -21.73 31.70 26.67
N SER A 41 -20.77 31.46 27.58
CA SER A 41 -20.91 31.85 29.00
C SER A 41 -20.91 33.36 29.23
N LEU A 42 -20.41 34.15 28.27
CA LEU A 42 -20.44 35.62 28.32
C LEU A 42 -21.75 36.20 27.78
N VAL A 43 -22.60 35.38 27.15
CA VAL A 43 -23.87 35.80 26.57
C VAL A 43 -24.96 35.64 27.62
N ASP A 44 -25.62 36.74 27.95
CA ASP A 44 -26.84 36.70 28.75
C ASP A 44 -28.00 36.19 27.87
N LEU A 45 -28.30 34.89 28.01
CA LEU A 45 -29.37 34.25 27.26
C LEU A 45 -30.74 34.88 27.51
N ARG A 46 -30.96 35.45 28.71
CA ARG A 46 -32.21 36.15 29.03
C ARG A 46 -32.31 37.44 28.22
N ALA A 47 -31.26 38.26 28.24
CA ALA A 47 -31.22 39.49 27.45
C ALA A 47 -31.34 39.23 25.93
N CYS A 48 -30.74 38.14 25.43
CA CYS A 48 -30.89 37.71 24.04
C CYS A 48 -32.35 37.36 23.70
N LEU A 49 -33.00 36.52 24.51
CA LEU A 49 -34.40 36.15 24.31
C LEU A 49 -35.35 37.35 24.46
N GLU A 50 -35.09 38.25 25.42
CA GLU A 50 -35.86 39.49 25.59
C GLU A 50 -35.81 40.37 24.33
N SER A 51 -34.65 40.44 23.67
CA SER A 51 -34.48 41.19 22.43
C SER A 51 -35.21 40.58 21.22
N GLU A 52 -35.30 39.25 21.14
CA GLU A 52 -35.97 38.54 20.05
C GLU A 52 -37.49 38.46 20.21
N CYS A 53 -37.96 38.31 21.45
CA CYS A 53 -39.38 38.18 21.78
C CYS A 53 -40.16 39.51 21.75
N ARG A 54 -39.51 40.64 21.42
CA ARG A 54 -40.12 41.99 21.35
C ARG A 54 -40.95 42.39 22.59
N GLY A 55 -40.59 41.89 23.77
CA GLY A 55 -41.29 42.19 25.03
C GLY A 55 -42.54 41.34 25.30
N ASP A 56 -42.64 40.13 24.73
CA ASP A 56 -43.62 39.12 25.17
C ASP A 56 -43.20 38.56 26.56
N ASP A 57 -43.57 39.31 27.60
CA ASP A 57 -43.25 39.01 29.00
C ASP A 57 -43.84 37.67 29.47
N ASP A 58 -44.97 37.24 28.90
CA ASP A 58 -45.60 35.96 29.23
C ASP A 58 -44.75 34.80 28.72
N LEU A 59 -44.20 34.89 27.50
CA LEU A 59 -43.29 33.90 26.95
C LEU A 59 -41.96 33.85 27.73
N LEU A 60 -41.41 35.01 28.08
CA LEU A 60 -40.19 35.11 28.89
C LEU A 60 -40.39 34.51 30.28
N ALA A 61 -41.56 34.69 30.90
CA ALA A 61 -41.88 34.10 32.20
C ALA A 61 -42.01 32.57 32.16
N VAL A 62 -42.30 31.98 30.98
CA VAL A 62 -42.30 30.52 30.79
C VAL A 62 -40.88 29.95 30.78
N PHE A 63 -39.94 30.64 30.13
CA PHE A 63 -38.55 30.19 30.00
C PHE A 63 -37.66 30.61 31.17
N PHE A 64 -37.91 31.78 31.74
CA PHE A 64 -37.23 32.34 32.91
C PHE A 64 -38.28 32.78 33.93
N PRO A 65 -38.87 31.84 34.69
CA PRO A 65 -39.82 32.17 35.74
C PRO A 65 -39.18 33.16 36.71
N SER A 66 -39.71 34.39 36.77
CA SER A 66 -39.24 35.39 37.73
C SER A 66 -39.34 34.77 39.12
N ALA A 67 -38.18 34.59 39.77
CA ALA A 67 -38.14 34.16 41.16
C ALA A 67 -39.04 35.10 41.97
N ARG A 68 -40.06 34.54 42.63
CA ARG A 68 -40.87 35.29 43.57
C ARG A 68 -39.94 35.91 44.63
N PRO A 69 -40.23 37.11 45.18
CA PRO A 69 -39.26 37.89 45.95
C PRO A 69 -38.88 37.35 47.35
N GLU A 70 -39.05 36.07 47.66
CA GLU A 70 -38.84 35.54 49.02
C GLU A 70 -37.84 34.38 49.15
N SER A 71 -37.04 34.06 48.13
CA SER A 71 -35.93 33.10 48.30
C SER A 71 -34.65 33.60 47.61
N PRO A 72 -33.49 33.59 48.30
CA PRO A 72 -32.21 34.13 47.81
C PRO A 72 -31.52 33.23 46.76
N ASP A 73 -32.27 32.39 46.05
CA ASP A 73 -31.76 31.42 45.11
C ASP A 73 -31.97 31.92 43.67
N GLU A 74 -31.08 32.81 43.22
CA GLU A 74 -30.87 33.17 41.81
C GLU A 74 -30.04 32.15 40.93
N PRO A 75 -29.64 30.92 41.33
CA PRO A 75 -28.70 30.14 40.50
C PRO A 75 -29.34 29.29 39.37
N ASN A 76 -30.66 29.14 39.33
CA ASN A 76 -31.27 28.08 38.50
C ASN A 76 -31.17 28.34 36.99
N THR A 77 -31.25 29.59 36.53
CA THR A 77 -31.25 29.91 35.08
C THR A 77 -29.84 29.85 34.48
N GLU A 78 -28.84 30.34 35.20
CA GLU A 78 -27.43 30.26 34.80
C GLU A 78 -26.92 28.81 34.83
N GLU A 79 -27.36 28.02 35.81
CA GLU A 79 -27.07 26.59 35.89
C GLU A 79 -27.70 25.82 34.71
N VAL A 80 -28.95 26.11 34.35
CA VAL A 80 -29.61 25.51 33.16
C VAL A 80 -28.90 25.90 31.86
N ALA A 81 -28.48 27.16 31.73
CA ALA A 81 -27.71 27.64 30.59
C ALA A 81 -26.35 26.93 30.47
N ALA A 82 -25.60 26.86 31.56
CA ALA A 82 -24.32 26.16 31.63
C ALA A 82 -24.47 24.67 31.28
N GLN A 83 -25.51 24.01 31.82
CA GLN A 83 -25.82 22.61 31.53
C GLN A 83 -26.18 22.39 30.06
N ALA A 84 -26.94 23.30 29.43
CA ALA A 84 -27.29 23.22 28.02
C ALA A 84 -26.04 23.34 27.12
N VAL A 85 -25.14 24.28 27.44
CA VAL A 85 -23.88 24.49 26.72
C VAL A 85 -22.96 23.25 26.86
N MET A 86 -22.84 22.69 28.06
CA MET A 86 -22.05 21.48 28.30
C MET A 86 -22.65 20.25 27.61
N SER A 87 -23.98 20.11 27.60
CA SER A 87 -24.66 19.04 26.86
C SER A 87 -24.43 19.16 25.36
N LEU A 88 -24.50 20.37 24.81
CA LEU A 88 -24.22 20.64 23.40
C LEU A 88 -22.78 20.26 23.05
N ARG A 89 -21.81 20.66 23.88
CA ARG A 89 -20.40 20.28 23.71
C ARG A 89 -20.24 18.76 23.62
N GLN A 90 -20.80 18.02 24.59
CA GLN A 90 -20.69 16.56 24.61
C GLN A 90 -21.34 15.90 23.38
N LYS A 91 -22.48 16.44 22.92
CA LYS A 91 -23.13 15.97 21.69
C LYS A 91 -22.25 16.19 20.46
N VAL A 92 -21.60 17.34 20.35
CA VAL A 92 -20.67 17.62 19.24
C VAL A 92 -19.47 16.69 19.28
N GLU A 93 -18.86 16.47 20.45
CA GLU A 93 -17.75 15.52 20.61
C GLU A 93 -18.17 14.10 20.20
N THR A 94 -19.36 13.66 20.61
CA THR A 94 -19.90 12.34 20.27
C THR A 94 -20.15 12.19 18.77
N LEU A 95 -20.77 13.18 18.13
CA LEU A 95 -21.03 13.17 16.69
C LEU A 95 -19.73 13.22 15.88
N PHE A 96 -18.75 14.01 16.33
CA PHE A 96 -17.45 14.06 15.69
C PHE A 96 -16.74 12.71 15.75
N GLN A 97 -16.72 12.06 16.93
CA GLN A 97 -16.14 10.74 17.09
C GLN A 97 -16.83 9.72 16.17
N TRP A 98 -18.16 9.72 16.15
CA TRP A 98 -18.94 8.86 15.27
C TRP A 98 -18.65 9.09 13.77
N LEU A 99 -18.50 10.34 13.34
CA LEU A 99 -18.13 10.67 11.96
C LEU A 99 -16.73 10.15 11.62
N CYS A 100 -15.78 10.29 12.54
CA CYS A 100 -14.42 9.82 12.34
C CYS A 100 -14.34 8.29 12.24
N GLU A 101 -15.12 7.58 13.05
CA GLU A 101 -15.24 6.13 13.01
C GLU A 101 -15.98 5.65 11.75
N THR A 102 -17.06 6.33 11.35
CA THR A 102 -17.88 5.95 10.18
C THR A 102 -17.11 6.08 8.86
N HIS A 103 -16.17 7.03 8.80
CA HIS A 103 -15.37 7.30 7.61
C HIS A 103 -13.92 6.83 7.72
N ASP A 104 -13.60 6.02 8.74
CA ASP A 104 -12.25 5.47 8.99
C ASP A 104 -11.14 6.54 8.90
N VAL A 105 -11.42 7.75 9.38
CA VAL A 105 -10.59 8.94 9.16
C VAL A 105 -9.18 8.75 9.71
N ASP A 106 -9.03 8.04 10.83
CA ASP A 106 -7.72 7.75 11.40
C ASP A 106 -6.88 6.86 10.49
N THR A 107 -7.49 5.87 9.83
CA THR A 107 -6.81 4.99 8.86
C THR A 107 -6.33 5.79 7.66
N GLU A 108 -7.18 6.61 7.07
CA GLU A 108 -6.82 7.48 5.94
C GLU A 108 -5.69 8.45 6.29
N LEU A 109 -5.71 9.00 7.51
CA LEU A 109 -4.64 9.88 8.00
C LEU A 109 -3.33 9.13 8.26
N LEU A 110 -3.38 7.88 8.72
CA LEU A 110 -2.19 7.02 8.85
C LEU A 110 -1.57 6.72 7.49
N GLU A 111 -2.38 6.39 6.49
CA GLU A 111 -1.91 6.16 5.12
C GLU A 111 -1.24 7.41 4.55
N LEU A 112 -1.86 8.58 4.73
CA LEU A 112 -1.29 9.85 4.32
C LEU A 112 0.04 10.15 5.02
N GLU A 113 0.15 9.90 6.33
CA GLU A 113 1.41 10.04 7.07
C GLU A 113 2.49 9.11 6.54
N GLY A 114 2.14 7.87 6.20
CA GLY A 114 3.05 6.91 5.55
C GLY A 114 3.56 7.43 4.21
N LEU A 115 2.65 7.86 3.32
CA LEU A 115 3.00 8.38 2.00
C LEU A 115 3.89 9.61 2.07
N LEU A 116 3.65 10.52 3.02
CA LEU A 116 4.50 11.68 3.25
C LEU A 116 5.88 11.29 3.75
N HIS A 117 5.97 10.35 4.70
CA HIS A 117 7.26 9.90 5.22
C HIS A 117 8.10 9.25 4.13
N GLU A 118 7.50 8.41 3.29
CA GLU A 118 8.19 7.82 2.14
C GLU A 118 8.61 8.88 1.11
N ALA A 119 7.79 9.91 0.89
CA ALA A 119 8.13 11.01 -0.01
C ALA A 119 9.32 11.83 0.51
N GLU A 120 9.33 12.16 1.80
CA GLU A 120 10.44 12.80 2.48
C GLU A 120 11.72 11.96 2.40
N GLU A 121 11.61 10.64 2.60
CA GLU A 121 12.75 9.74 2.49
C GLU A 121 13.29 9.65 1.06
N ARG A 122 12.42 9.56 0.06
CA ARG A 122 12.80 9.60 -1.36
C ARG A 122 13.52 10.92 -1.68
N GLN A 123 13.00 12.05 -1.21
CA GLN A 123 13.62 13.35 -1.40
C GLN A 123 15.01 13.42 -0.74
N LEU A 124 15.17 12.89 0.48
CA LEU A 124 16.46 12.84 1.18
C LEU A 124 17.47 11.95 0.44
N ARG A 125 17.04 10.79 -0.07
CA ARG A 125 17.87 9.90 -0.91
C ARG A 125 18.31 10.59 -2.21
N HIS A 126 17.42 11.33 -2.86
CA HIS A 126 17.78 12.12 -4.05
C HIS A 126 18.77 13.23 -3.71
N ALA A 127 18.53 14.01 -2.64
CA ALA A 127 19.44 15.08 -2.21
C ALA A 127 20.85 14.54 -1.87
N THR A 128 20.92 13.44 -1.13
CA THR A 128 22.21 12.81 -0.78
C THR A 128 22.90 12.17 -1.98
N ALA A 129 22.15 11.65 -2.96
CA ALA A 129 22.72 11.14 -4.22
C ALA A 129 23.28 12.27 -5.09
N GLU A 130 22.57 13.40 -5.19
CA GLU A 130 23.04 14.58 -5.92
C GLU A 130 24.27 15.21 -5.23
N GLU A 131 24.30 15.33 -3.90
CA GLU A 131 25.49 15.78 -3.17
C GLU A 131 26.71 14.85 -3.37
N LYS A 132 26.50 13.54 -3.45
CA LYS A 132 27.56 12.57 -3.76
C LYS A 132 28.07 12.74 -5.20
N LYS A 133 27.16 12.89 -6.17
CA LYS A 133 27.54 13.16 -7.57
C LYS A 133 28.29 14.47 -7.70
N GLU A 134 27.88 15.54 -7.02
CA GLU A 134 28.61 16.81 -7.03
C GLU A 134 30.01 16.68 -6.43
N ARG A 135 30.17 15.89 -5.36
CA ARG A 135 31.49 15.59 -4.78
C ARG A 135 32.36 14.78 -5.72
N GLU A 136 31.80 13.76 -6.37
CA GLU A 136 32.49 12.92 -7.36
C GLU A 136 32.84 13.68 -8.66
N GLN A 137 31.99 14.63 -9.07
CA GLN A 137 32.25 15.49 -10.22
C GLN A 137 33.30 16.57 -9.90
N LYS A 138 33.35 17.07 -8.65
CA LYS A 138 34.43 17.96 -8.19
C LYS A 138 35.78 17.24 -8.12
N THR A 139 35.83 15.96 -7.72
CA THR A 139 37.06 15.16 -7.79
C THR A 139 37.43 14.78 -9.22
N ARG A 140 36.47 14.48 -10.10
CA ARG A 140 36.75 14.21 -11.53
C ARG A 140 37.14 15.45 -12.34
N ASN A 141 36.62 16.63 -12.03
CA ASN A 141 37.04 17.87 -12.73
C ASN A 141 38.46 18.34 -12.37
N SER A 142 39.12 17.72 -11.37
CA SER A 142 40.54 17.92 -11.11
C SER A 142 41.44 17.06 -12.01
N ASP A 143 40.92 15.98 -12.59
CA ASP A 143 41.67 15.03 -13.42
C ASP A 143 40.86 14.66 -14.67
N ASN A 144 41.27 15.21 -15.82
CA ASN A 144 40.83 14.92 -17.18
C ASN A 144 39.63 15.68 -17.79
N LYS A 145 40.01 16.51 -18.76
CA LYS A 145 39.24 17.03 -19.89
C LYS A 145 39.12 15.91 -20.94
N HIS A 146 38.06 15.10 -20.92
CA HIS A 146 37.68 14.30 -22.09
C HIS A 146 36.18 14.02 -22.09
N MET A 147 35.56 14.24 -23.25
CA MET A 147 34.15 14.01 -23.51
C MET A 147 33.79 12.53 -23.38
N ASP A 148 32.66 12.26 -22.72
CA ASP A 148 31.62 11.38 -23.27
C ASP A 148 30.30 11.69 -22.55
N VAL A 149 29.39 12.36 -23.25
CA VAL A 149 28.02 12.62 -22.77
C VAL A 149 27.20 11.38 -23.14
N ASN A 150 27.09 10.47 -22.18
CA ASN A 150 26.25 9.29 -22.32
C ASN A 150 24.78 9.69 -22.12
N LEU A 151 24.01 9.68 -23.21
CA LEU A 151 22.65 10.22 -23.38
C LEU A 151 21.53 9.32 -22.83
N ASP A 152 21.83 8.31 -22.01
CA ASP A 152 20.85 7.31 -21.58
C ASP A 152 20.29 7.52 -20.16
N SER A 153 20.66 8.61 -19.46
CA SER A 153 20.14 8.90 -18.11
C SER A 153 19.00 9.93 -18.05
N GLU A 154 18.66 10.59 -19.15
CA GLU A 154 17.66 11.68 -19.14
C GLU A 154 16.21 11.20 -19.35
N GLU A 155 15.97 10.05 -19.99
CA GLU A 155 14.59 9.59 -20.24
C GLU A 155 13.88 9.09 -18.98
N VAL A 156 14.61 8.59 -17.98
CA VAL A 156 14.02 8.15 -16.72
C VAL A 156 13.75 9.32 -15.77
N GLN A 157 14.49 10.43 -15.90
CA GLN A 157 14.34 11.60 -15.02
C GLN A 157 13.35 12.64 -15.54
N GLN A 158 13.06 12.72 -16.84
CA GLN A 158 12.11 13.69 -17.39
C GLN A 158 10.63 13.26 -17.32
N ALA A 159 10.34 12.00 -16.99
CA ALA A 159 8.97 11.50 -16.86
C ALA A 159 8.23 11.95 -15.59
N THR A 160 8.91 12.65 -14.66
CA THR A 160 8.32 13.19 -13.41
C THR A 160 7.77 14.61 -13.56
N LYS A 161 7.57 15.12 -14.78
CA LYS A 161 6.72 16.30 -14.99
C LYS A 161 5.26 15.89 -14.82
N ALA A 162 4.73 16.21 -13.63
CA ALA A 162 3.39 15.98 -13.09
C ALA A 162 2.23 16.23 -14.07
N THR A 163 2.00 15.30 -15.00
CA THR A 163 0.78 15.22 -15.80
C THR A 163 0.24 13.80 -15.65
N PRO A 164 -1.06 13.59 -15.37
CA PRO A 164 -1.64 12.24 -15.28
C PRO A 164 -1.34 11.36 -16.51
N ALA A 165 -1.23 11.97 -17.69
CA ALA A 165 -0.84 11.28 -18.92
C ALA A 165 0.61 10.74 -18.92
N ALA A 166 1.54 11.41 -18.22
CA ALA A 166 2.92 10.94 -18.09
C ALA A 166 3.00 9.70 -17.18
N TRP A 167 2.25 9.71 -16.06
CA TRP A 167 2.11 8.56 -15.17
C TRP A 167 1.51 7.35 -15.86
N VAL A 168 0.41 7.54 -16.59
CA VAL A 168 -0.23 6.44 -17.34
C VAL A 168 0.71 5.85 -18.39
N ARG A 169 1.54 6.67 -19.05
CA ARG A 169 2.54 6.17 -20.01
C ARG A 169 3.67 5.41 -19.32
N ALA A 170 4.17 5.92 -18.20
CA ALA A 170 5.20 5.25 -17.41
C ALA A 170 4.72 3.89 -16.89
N GLU A 171 3.49 3.82 -16.37
CA GLU A 171 2.91 2.58 -15.85
C GLU A 171 2.65 1.58 -16.98
N ARG A 172 2.15 2.04 -18.14
CA ARG A 172 2.02 1.17 -19.33
C ARG A 172 3.36 0.62 -19.81
N LEU A 173 4.42 1.42 -19.74
CA LEU A 173 5.75 0.98 -20.12
C LEU A 173 6.27 -0.06 -19.14
N ARG A 174 6.09 0.15 -17.83
CA ARG A 174 6.42 -0.84 -16.79
C ARG A 174 5.69 -2.17 -17.04
N ALA A 175 4.38 -2.14 -17.19
CA ALA A 175 3.58 -3.34 -17.43
C ALA A 175 4.03 -4.09 -18.69
N LYS A 176 4.37 -3.37 -19.78
CA LYS A 176 4.91 -3.99 -21.00
C LYS A 176 6.28 -4.63 -20.80
N LEU A 177 7.14 -4.05 -19.97
CA LEU A 177 8.45 -4.62 -19.67
C LEU A 177 8.31 -5.89 -18.82
N GLU A 178 7.43 -5.87 -17.83
CA GLU A 178 7.12 -7.07 -17.02
C GLU A 178 6.53 -8.20 -17.87
N GLU A 179 5.59 -7.88 -18.79
CA GLU A 179 5.05 -8.85 -19.74
C GLU A 179 6.14 -9.41 -20.67
N LYS A 180 7.04 -8.55 -21.17
CA LYS A 180 8.17 -8.98 -21.99
C LYS A 180 9.08 -9.95 -21.22
N ASP A 181 9.42 -9.63 -19.98
CA ASP A 181 10.28 -10.47 -19.15
C ASP A 181 9.63 -11.83 -18.83
N GLU A 182 8.30 -11.83 -18.61
CA GLU A 182 7.51 -13.06 -18.46
C GLU A 182 7.55 -13.93 -19.72
N LEU A 183 7.31 -13.31 -20.88
CA LEU A 183 7.34 -13.99 -22.17
C LEU A 183 8.74 -14.53 -22.48
N GLU A 184 9.80 -13.78 -22.24
CA GLU A 184 11.18 -14.25 -22.42
C GLU A 184 11.48 -15.45 -21.51
N ARG A 185 10.95 -15.47 -20.28
CA ARG A 185 11.11 -16.61 -19.37
C ARG A 185 10.36 -17.84 -19.87
N LEU A 186 9.14 -17.67 -20.37
CA LEU A 186 8.35 -18.75 -20.95
C LEU A 186 9.01 -19.31 -22.22
N VAL A 187 9.54 -18.45 -23.09
CA VAL A 187 10.28 -18.88 -24.28
C VAL A 187 11.50 -19.71 -23.89
N LYS A 188 12.33 -19.23 -22.95
CA LYS A 188 13.48 -20.00 -22.44
C LYS A 188 13.07 -21.35 -21.84
N ALA A 189 11.97 -21.40 -21.10
CA ALA A 189 11.44 -22.64 -20.55
C ALA A 189 10.96 -23.62 -21.64
N LEU A 190 10.36 -23.11 -22.71
CA LEU A 190 9.94 -23.95 -23.85
C LEU A 190 11.14 -24.42 -24.68
N GLU A 191 12.14 -23.57 -24.91
CA GLU A 191 13.36 -23.93 -25.62
C GLU A 191 14.12 -25.04 -24.90
N THR A 192 14.29 -24.91 -23.58
CA THR A 192 14.93 -25.96 -22.76
C THR A 192 14.14 -27.26 -22.78
N ARG A 193 12.79 -27.20 -22.71
CA ARG A 193 11.93 -28.38 -22.83
C ARG A 193 12.04 -29.04 -24.21
N ASN A 194 12.08 -28.27 -25.28
CA ASN A 194 12.26 -28.79 -26.64
C ASN A 194 13.62 -29.46 -26.81
N GLN A 195 14.70 -28.84 -26.33
CA GLN A 195 16.03 -29.45 -26.36
C GLN A 195 16.07 -30.79 -25.61
N GLU A 196 15.37 -30.90 -24.48
CA GLU A 196 15.28 -32.16 -23.75
C GLU A 196 14.48 -33.21 -24.52
N LEU A 197 13.36 -32.83 -25.14
CA LEU A 197 12.58 -33.74 -25.99
C LEU A 197 13.38 -34.22 -27.19
N ASP A 198 14.15 -33.35 -27.84
CA ASP A 198 15.01 -33.72 -28.96
C ASP A 198 16.06 -34.75 -28.54
N ARG A 199 16.71 -34.57 -27.37
CA ARG A 199 17.63 -35.57 -26.81
C ARG A 199 16.96 -36.92 -26.58
N VAL A 200 15.75 -36.93 -26.02
CA VAL A 200 14.99 -38.16 -25.79
C VAL A 200 14.65 -38.83 -27.13
N VAL A 201 14.24 -38.07 -28.13
CA VAL A 201 13.93 -38.60 -29.47
C VAL A 201 15.18 -39.20 -30.12
N GLU A 202 16.32 -38.53 -30.05
CA GLU A 202 17.59 -39.02 -30.58
C GLU A 202 18.02 -40.31 -29.89
N GLU A 203 17.92 -40.39 -28.57
CA GLU A 203 18.25 -41.60 -27.82
C GLU A 203 17.31 -42.76 -28.21
N LYS A 204 16.00 -42.51 -28.32
CA LYS A 204 15.04 -43.52 -28.78
C LYS A 204 15.33 -43.98 -30.21
N ARG A 205 15.71 -43.07 -31.12
CA ARG A 205 16.14 -43.40 -32.49
C ARG A 205 17.40 -44.28 -32.46
N ARG A 206 18.37 -43.97 -31.61
CA ARG A 206 19.59 -44.76 -31.45
C ARG A 206 19.29 -46.18 -30.96
N VAL A 207 18.46 -46.32 -29.93
CA VAL A 207 18.03 -47.62 -29.39
C VAL A 207 17.28 -48.43 -30.45
N ALA A 208 16.30 -47.84 -31.13
CA ALA A 208 15.54 -48.51 -32.19
C ALA A 208 16.45 -48.99 -33.34
N THR A 209 17.43 -48.18 -33.73
CA THR A 209 18.41 -48.57 -34.76
C THR A 209 19.27 -49.74 -34.30
N ALA A 210 19.71 -49.75 -33.03
CA ALA A 210 20.47 -50.86 -32.46
C ALA A 210 19.62 -52.15 -32.39
N ASP A 211 18.34 -52.05 -32.05
CA ASP A 211 17.41 -53.17 -32.02
C ASP A 211 17.21 -53.79 -33.41
N VAL A 212 16.99 -52.97 -34.44
CA VAL A 212 16.90 -53.43 -35.82
C VAL A 212 18.16 -54.18 -36.23
N GLN A 213 19.35 -53.65 -35.92
CA GLN A 213 20.62 -54.32 -36.21
C GLN A 213 20.81 -55.64 -35.44
N ARG A 214 20.29 -55.73 -34.21
CA ARG A 214 20.28 -56.99 -33.42
C ARG A 214 19.36 -58.02 -34.06
N MET A 215 18.14 -57.61 -34.44
CA MET A 215 17.17 -58.48 -35.11
C MET A 215 17.68 -58.98 -36.45
N GLN A 216 18.30 -58.11 -37.26
CA GLN A 216 18.91 -58.51 -38.54
C GLN A 216 20.00 -59.58 -38.34
N ARG A 217 20.88 -59.39 -37.35
CA ARG A 217 21.90 -60.39 -37.00
C ARG A 217 21.30 -61.73 -36.58
N ALA A 218 20.27 -61.69 -35.72
CA ALA A 218 19.57 -62.89 -35.28
C ALA A 218 18.86 -63.60 -36.45
N ALA A 219 18.21 -62.85 -37.34
CA ALA A 219 17.58 -63.39 -38.54
C ALA A 219 18.59 -64.08 -39.47
N THR A 220 19.75 -63.47 -39.72
CA THR A 220 20.82 -64.09 -40.51
C THR A 220 21.34 -65.38 -39.87
N GLN A 221 21.51 -65.41 -38.55
CA GLN A 221 21.92 -66.62 -37.82
C GLN A 221 20.87 -67.73 -37.91
N LEU A 222 19.59 -67.40 -37.76
CA LEU A 222 18.49 -68.37 -37.90
C LEU A 222 18.42 -68.93 -39.32
N GLU A 223 18.62 -68.11 -40.35
CA GLU A 223 18.66 -68.60 -41.74
C GLU A 223 19.84 -69.55 -41.97
N GLN A 224 21.02 -69.26 -41.41
CA GLN A 224 22.17 -70.17 -41.47
C GLN A 224 21.90 -71.51 -40.78
N VAL A 225 21.32 -71.48 -39.57
CA VAL A 225 20.96 -72.71 -38.83
C VAL A 225 19.91 -73.52 -39.59
N ARG A 226 18.93 -72.84 -40.20
CA ARG A 226 17.92 -73.49 -41.05
C ARG A 226 18.57 -74.18 -42.24
N HIS A 227 19.45 -73.52 -42.98
CA HIS A 227 20.16 -74.13 -44.11
C HIS A 227 20.93 -75.38 -43.68
N LEU A 228 21.71 -75.30 -42.60
CA LEU A 228 22.41 -76.46 -42.04
C LEU A 228 21.45 -77.60 -41.69
N ALA A 229 20.32 -77.30 -41.02
CA ALA A 229 19.33 -78.30 -40.66
C ALA A 229 18.70 -78.98 -41.89
N MET A 230 18.43 -78.23 -42.97
CA MET A 230 17.92 -78.79 -44.23
C MET A 230 18.96 -79.68 -44.91
N ASP A 231 20.23 -79.26 -44.92
CA ASP A 231 21.33 -80.07 -45.47
C ASP A 231 21.47 -81.39 -44.70
N PHE A 232 21.45 -81.35 -43.36
CA PHE A 232 21.48 -82.56 -42.52
C PHE A 232 20.29 -83.48 -42.78
N ALA A 233 19.07 -82.95 -42.89
CA ALA A 233 17.88 -83.74 -43.15
C ALA A 233 17.89 -84.39 -44.55
N SER A 234 18.61 -83.82 -45.53
CA SER A 234 18.75 -84.39 -46.87
C SER A 234 19.78 -85.54 -46.96
N LEU A 235 20.61 -85.72 -45.92
CA LEU A 235 21.66 -86.74 -45.83
C LEU A 235 21.22 -88.02 -45.08
N THR A 236 20.03 -88.02 -44.48
CA THR A 236 19.38 -89.16 -43.79
C THR A 236 18.22 -89.70 -44.58
#